data_AF-A0A820C4T4-F1
#
_entry.id   AF-A0A820C4T4-F1
#
_cell.length_a   1.000
_cell.length_b   1.000
_cell.length_c   1.000
_cell.angle_alpha   90.00
_cell.angle_beta   90.00
_cell.angle_gamma   90.00
#
_symmetry.space_group_name_H-M   'P 1'
#
loop_
_entity.id
_entity.type
_entity.pdbx_description
1 polymer ?
#
loop_
_entity_poly.entity_id
_entity_poly.type
_entity_poly.pdbx_seq_one_letter_code
_entity_poly.pdbx_strand_id
1 'polypeptide(L)'
;MSKLSNDTYYIEYISNKNGGGIEELITLIKQSDIPIICICNDRQHQKIRSLANCCYDLRFTRPRVEQIRSAMLRILDREKIFNFKQDILDEIIQLCNQGIRQIIDLLNLWTN
;
A
#
# COMPACT_ATOMS: atom_id res chain seq x y z
N MET A 1 -5.48 11.14 -12.12
CA MET A 1 -4.80 10.09 -12.89
C MET A 1 -3.38 10.56 -13.12
N SER A 2 -2.40 9.73 -12.80
CA SER A 2 -0.98 10.06 -12.89
C SER A 2 -0.28 9.06 -13.80
N LYS A 3 0.73 9.51 -14.55
CA LYS A 3 1.47 8.68 -15.50
C LYS A 3 2.63 7.97 -14.77
N LEU A 4 2.65 6.64 -14.78
CA LEU A 4 3.72 5.84 -14.16
C LEU A 4 4.91 5.66 -15.12
N SER A 5 4.61 5.47 -16.40
CA SER A 5 5.58 5.28 -17.49
C SER A 5 4.97 5.78 -18.80
N ASN A 6 5.72 5.75 -19.89
CA ASN A 6 5.23 6.21 -21.21
C ASN A 6 3.86 5.62 -21.59
N ASP A 7 3.58 4.39 -21.15
CA ASP A 7 2.42 3.60 -21.55
C ASP A 7 1.73 2.96 -20.35
N THR A 8 1.75 3.60 -19.17
CA THR A 8 0.99 3.09 -18.00
C THR A 8 0.51 4.24 -17.15
N TYR A 9 -0.78 4.24 -16.83
CA TYR A 9 -1.38 5.17 -15.88
C TYR A 9 -1.66 4.48 -14.55
N TYR A 10 -1.49 5.22 -13.46
CA TYR A 10 -1.94 4.81 -12.15
C TYR A 10 -3.00 5.79 -11.63
N ILE A 11 -4.03 5.22 -11.00
CA ILE A 11 -5.10 5.97 -10.35
C ILE A 11 -5.06 5.59 -8.87
N GLU A 12 -4.47 6.50 -8.10
CA GLU A 12 -4.43 6.40 -6.65
C GLU A 12 -5.73 6.93 -6.05
N TYR A 13 -6.21 6.20 -5.04
CA TYR A 13 -7.19 6.67 -4.07
C TYR A 13 -8.61 6.88 -4.60
N ILE A 14 -9.30 5.77 -4.85
CA ILE A 14 -10.75 5.76 -5.05
C ILE A 14 -11.43 5.96 -3.69
N SER A 15 -11.65 7.22 -3.31
CA SER A 15 -12.26 7.57 -2.02
C SER A 15 -13.79 7.53 -2.04
N ASN A 16 -14.37 7.34 -0.86
CA ASN A 16 -15.81 7.23 -0.61
C ASN A 16 -16.66 8.46 -1.03
N LYS A 17 -16.07 9.60 -1.36
CA LYS A 17 -16.84 10.84 -1.59
C LYS A 17 -17.44 11.00 -3.00
N ASN A 18 -16.91 10.33 -4.02
CA ASN A 18 -17.33 10.61 -5.42
C ASN A 18 -18.03 9.40 -6.06
N GLY A 19 -19.33 9.24 -5.80
CA GLY A 19 -20.13 8.12 -6.32
C GLY A 19 -20.20 8.02 -7.85
N GLY A 20 -20.15 9.15 -8.57
CA GLY A 20 -20.25 9.16 -10.04
C GLY A 20 -18.95 8.86 -10.80
N GLY A 21 -17.79 8.89 -10.13
CA GLY A 21 -16.49 8.71 -10.81
C GLY A 21 -16.16 7.25 -11.17
N ILE A 22 -16.83 6.28 -10.53
CA ILE A 22 -16.54 4.85 -10.74
C ILE A 22 -17.05 4.35 -12.08
N GLU A 23 -18.25 4.75 -12.50
CA GLU A 23 -18.82 4.30 -13.78
C GLU A 23 -18.01 4.85 -14.95
N GLU A 24 -17.63 6.12 -14.91
CA GLU A 24 -16.75 6.74 -15.90
C GLU A 24 -15.38 6.06 -15.94
N LEU A 25 -14.83 5.73 -14.78
CA LEU A 25 -13.57 4.98 -14.69
C LEU A 25 -13.68 3.58 -15.31
N ILE A 26 -14.78 2.88 -15.09
CA ILE A 26 -15.03 1.57 -15.71
C ILE A 26 -15.11 1.70 -17.23
N THR A 27 -15.79 2.73 -17.74
CA THR A 27 -15.86 3.02 -19.18
C THR A 27 -14.47 3.29 -19.75
N LEU A 28 -13.68 4.12 -19.08
CA LEU A 28 -12.30 4.41 -19.45
C LEU A 28 -11.45 3.14 -19.49
N ILE A 29 -11.53 2.28 -18.47
CA ILE A 29 -10.77 1.01 -18.41
C ILE A 29 -11.13 0.10 -19.59
N LYS A 30 -12.40 0.03 -19.98
CA LYS A 30 -12.85 -0.81 -21.10
C LYS A 30 -12.43 -0.28 -22.47
N GLN A 31 -12.21 1.02 -22.59
CA GLN A 31 -11.87 1.69 -23.86
C GLN A 31 -10.37 1.98 -24.00
N SER A 32 -9.59 1.86 -22.92
CA SER A 32 -8.19 2.21 -22.92
C SER A 32 -7.31 1.09 -23.46
N ASP A 33 -6.45 1.42 -24.42
CA ASP A 33 -5.35 0.56 -24.87
C ASP A 33 -4.11 0.66 -23.94
N ILE A 34 -4.18 1.51 -22.90
CA ILE A 34 -3.09 1.75 -21.97
C ILE A 34 -3.44 1.07 -20.63
N PRO A 35 -2.55 0.25 -20.04
CA PRO A 35 -2.81 -0.39 -18.76
C PRO A 35 -3.05 0.64 -17.65
N ILE A 36 -4.13 0.42 -16.89
CA ILE A 36 -4.54 1.24 -15.75
C ILE A 36 -4.41 0.42 -14.47
N ILE A 37 -3.65 0.95 -13.50
CA ILE A 37 -3.54 0.37 -12.16
C ILE A 37 -4.41 1.17 -11.20
N CYS A 38 -5.43 0.51 -10.64
CA CYS A 38 -6.30 1.08 -9.61
C CYS A 38 -5.91 0.56 -8.22
N ILE A 39 -5.75 1.46 -7.25
CA ILE A 39 -5.43 1.11 -5.86
C ILE A 39 -6.61 1.47 -4.95
N CYS A 40 -7.06 0.50 -4.16
CA CYS A 40 -8.12 0.68 -3.17
C CYS A 40 -7.74 0.01 -1.84
N ASN A 41 -8.29 0.52 -0.74
CA ASN A 41 -8.02 0.00 0.60
C ASN A 41 -8.99 -1.11 1.01
N ASP A 42 -10.24 -1.04 0.54
CA ASP A 42 -11.29 -2.01 0.88
C ASP A 42 -12.01 -2.50 -0.39
N ARG A 43 -11.72 -3.74 -0.75
CA ARG A 43 -12.31 -4.46 -1.88
C ARG A 43 -13.81 -4.77 -1.68
N GLN A 44 -14.25 -4.91 -0.43
CA GLN A 44 -15.64 -5.26 -0.11
C GLN A 44 -16.58 -4.06 -0.18
N HIS A 45 -16.00 -2.85 -0.18
CA HIS A 45 -16.78 -1.63 -0.31
C HIS A 45 -17.65 -1.65 -1.57
N GLN A 46 -18.94 -1.33 -1.43
CA GLN A 46 -19.94 -1.47 -2.49
C GLN A 46 -19.55 -0.77 -3.79
N LYS A 47 -18.90 0.40 -3.69
CA LYS A 47 -18.40 1.19 -4.85
C LYS A 47 -17.23 0.52 -5.58
N ILE A 48 -16.38 -0.20 -4.86
CA ILE A 48 -15.22 -0.89 -5.44
C ILE A 48 -15.65 -2.21 -6.06
N ARG A 49 -16.73 -2.83 -5.58
CA ARG A 49 -17.19 -4.13 -6.08
C ARG A 49 -17.48 -4.12 -7.58
N SER A 50 -18.10 -3.07 -8.12
CA SER A 50 -18.36 -2.96 -9.56
C SER A 50 -17.07 -2.82 -10.37
N LEU A 51 -16.14 -1.96 -9.94
CA LEU A 51 -14.84 -1.79 -10.57
C LEU A 51 -14.00 -3.08 -10.52
N ALA A 52 -13.91 -3.71 -9.36
CA ALA A 52 -13.09 -4.90 -9.19
C ALA A 52 -13.71 -6.17 -9.82
N ASN A 53 -14.93 -6.10 -10.36
CA ASN A 53 -15.49 -7.15 -11.19
C ASN A 53 -15.06 -7.02 -12.67
N CYS A 54 -14.55 -5.86 -13.10
CA CYS A 54 -14.05 -5.65 -14.45
C CYS A 54 -12.52 -5.60 -14.55
N CYS A 55 -11.81 -5.69 -13.44
CA CYS A 55 -10.35 -5.63 -13.36
C CYS A 55 -9.77 -6.93 -12.79
N TYR A 56 -8.47 -7.14 -13.04
CA TYR A 56 -7.72 -8.16 -12.31
C TYR A 56 -7.56 -7.75 -10.83
N ASP A 57 -8.01 -8.61 -9.92
CA ASP A 57 -8.04 -8.35 -8.46
C ASP A 57 -6.74 -8.84 -7.80
N LEU A 58 -5.74 -7.97 -7.72
CA LEU A 58 -4.50 -8.22 -6.97
C LEU A 58 -4.67 -7.81 -5.51
N ARG A 59 -4.60 -8.79 -4.60
CA ARG A 59 -4.79 -8.58 -3.17
C ARG A 59 -3.47 -8.50 -2.42
N PHE A 60 -3.27 -7.41 -1.69
CA PHE A 60 -2.16 -7.27 -0.75
C PHE A 60 -2.59 -7.75 0.62
N THR A 61 -1.84 -8.72 1.16
CA THR A 61 -1.95 -9.12 2.56
C THR A 61 -0.89 -8.42 3.38
N ARG A 62 -1.13 -8.28 4.69
CA ARG A 62 -0.09 -7.79 5.58
C ARG A 62 1.13 -8.72 5.52
N PRO A 63 2.35 -8.17 5.41
CA PRO A 63 3.56 -8.98 5.46
C PRO A 63 3.71 -9.66 6.81
N ARG A 64 4.42 -10.79 6.84
CA ARG A 64 4.71 -11.49 8.09
C ARG A 64 5.69 -10.68 8.93
N VAL A 65 5.60 -10.86 10.25
CA VAL A 65 6.49 -10.20 11.23
C VAL A 65 7.96 -10.38 10.83
N GLU A 66 8.37 -11.60 10.50
CA GLU A 66 9.72 -11.94 10.04
C GLU A 66 10.20 -11.10 8.85
N GLN A 67 9.32 -10.87 7.87
CA GLN A 67 9.63 -10.11 6.67
C GLN A 67 9.81 -8.63 7.00
N ILE A 68 8.96 -8.11 7.88
CA ILE A 68 9.03 -6.72 8.35
C ILE A 68 10.30 -6.53 9.18
N ARG A 69 10.60 -7.44 10.11
CA ARG A 69 11.81 -7.40 10.93
C ARG A 69 13.07 -7.36 10.06
N SER A 70 13.18 -8.26 9.08
CA SER A 70 14.31 -8.29 8.15
C SER A 70 14.45 -6.98 7.37
N ALA A 71 13.35 -6.39 6.91
CA ALA A 71 13.36 -5.12 6.21
C ALA A 71 13.80 -3.96 7.13
N MET A 72 13.28 -3.90 8.36
CA MET A 72 13.61 -2.84 9.31
C MET A 72 15.06 -2.92 9.79
N LEU A 73 15.60 -4.11 10.06
CA LEU A 73 17.01 -4.27 10.41
C LEU A 73 17.93 -3.78 9.29
N ARG A 74 17.56 -4.00 8.02
CA ARG A 74 18.30 -3.45 6.86
C ARG A 74 18.23 -1.92 6.77
N ILE A 75 17.12 -1.31 7.19
CA ILE A 75 16.98 0.15 7.24
C ILE A 75 17.87 0.70 8.36
N LEU A 76 17.77 0.14 9.57
CA LEU A 76 18.58 0.56 10.73
C LEU A 76 20.09 0.47 10.45
N ASP A 77 20.53 -0.61 9.80
CA ASP A 77 21.93 -0.78 9.38
C ASP A 77 22.40 0.33 8.42
N ARG A 78 21.56 0.71 7.45
CA ARG A 78 21.86 1.81 6.52
C ARG A 78 21.90 3.17 7.19
N GLU A 79 21.04 3.38 8.17
CA GLU A 79 21.00 4.58 9.01
C GLU A 79 22.09 4.58 10.10
N LYS A 80 23.00 3.57 10.10
CA LYS A 80 24.10 3.42 11.06
C LYS A 80 23.65 3.30 12.51
N ILE A 81 22.43 2.78 12.73
CA ILE A 81 21.91 2.46 14.04
C ILE A 81 22.27 1.01 14.35
N PHE A 82 23.30 0.83 15.16
CA PHE A 82 23.81 -0.49 15.53
C PHE A 82 23.18 -1.02 16.82
N ASN A 83 23.17 -2.35 16.98
CA ASN A 83 22.76 -3.05 18.21
C ASN A 83 21.29 -2.88 18.62
N PHE A 84 20.37 -2.64 17.67
CA PHE A 84 18.94 -2.65 17.97
C PHE A 84 18.48 -4.06 18.37
N LYS A 85 17.85 -4.19 19.55
CA LYS A 85 17.36 -5.49 20.05
C LYS A 85 16.17 -5.96 19.23
N GLN A 86 16.23 -7.21 18.75
CA GLN A 86 15.17 -7.79 17.91
C GLN A 86 13.84 -7.92 18.65
N ASP A 87 13.86 -8.22 19.95
CA ASP A 87 12.64 -8.35 20.76
C ASP A 87 11.85 -7.03 20.81
N ILE A 88 12.54 -5.90 20.94
CA ILE A 88 11.93 -4.57 20.92
C ILE A 88 11.33 -4.28 19.53
N LEU A 89 12.02 -4.69 18.46
CA LEU A 89 11.53 -4.50 17.10
C LEU A 89 10.24 -5.30 16.87
N ASP A 90 10.15 -6.51 17.41
CA ASP A 90 8.94 -7.33 17.32
C ASP A 90 7.78 -6.72 18.09
N GLU A 91 8.02 -6.19 19.29
CA GLU A 91 7.02 -5.45 20.04
C GLU A 91 6.49 -4.25 19.23
N ILE A 92 7.39 -3.46 18.62
CA ILE A 92 7.01 -2.35 17.74
C ILE A 92 6.16 -2.82 16.56
N ILE A 93 6.55 -3.92 15.89
CA ILE A 93 5.80 -4.46 14.75
C ILE A 93 4.38 -4.86 15.17
N GLN A 94 4.22 -5.47 16.35
CA GLN A 94 2.92 -5.85 16.90
C GLN A 94 2.09 -4.63 17.27
N LEU A 95 2.68 -3.64 17.95
CA LEU A 95 2.03 -2.39 18.34
C LEU A 95 1.49 -1.62 17.13
N CYS A 96 2.25 -1.59 16.04
CA CYS A 96 1.85 -0.96 14.78
C CYS A 96 0.94 -1.85 13.92
N ASN A 97 0.50 -3.02 14.41
CA ASN A 97 -0.37 -3.94 13.67
C ASN A 97 0.16 -4.26 12.25
N GLN A 98 1.48 -4.43 12.13
CA GLN A 98 2.21 -4.68 10.87
C GLN A 98 2.14 -3.52 9.84
N GLY A 99 1.77 -2.32 10.28
CA GLY A 99 1.78 -1.11 9.46
C GLY A 99 3.20 -0.60 9.20
N ILE A 100 3.80 -0.98 8.06
CA ILE A 100 5.19 -0.61 7.71
C ILE A 100 5.48 0.88 7.88
N ARG A 101 4.58 1.76 7.39
CA ARG A 101 4.76 3.22 7.51
C ARG A 101 4.86 3.65 8.97
N GLN A 102 3.93 3.19 9.80
CA GLN A 102 3.86 3.52 11.22
C GLN A 102 5.09 3.00 11.98
N ILE A 103 5.60 1.83 11.60
CA ILE A 103 6.83 1.25 12.16
C ILE A 103 8.02 2.15 11.84
N ILE A 104 8.17 2.57 10.58
CA ILE A 104 9.24 3.48 10.17
C ILE A 104 9.12 4.82 10.90
N ASP A 105 7.92 5.38 11.00
CA ASP A 105 7.68 6.64 11.69
C ASP A 105 8.07 6.55 13.17
N LEU A 106 7.71 5.44 13.85
CA LEU A 106 8.06 5.21 15.25
C LEU A 106 9.57 4.98 15.44
N LEU A 107 10.21 4.20 14.57
CA LEU A 107 11.66 3.99 14.60
C LEU A 107 12.41 5.32 14.39
N ASN A 108 11.93 6.16 13.48
CA ASN A 108 12.50 7.48 13.25
C ASN A 108 12.37 8.38 14.48
N LEU A 109 11.25 8.32 15.22
CA LEU A 109 11.10 9.06 16.48
C LEU A 109 12.02 8.54 17.59
N TRP A 110 12.31 7.24 17.63
CA TRP A 110 13.15 6.62 18.66
C TRP A 110 14.64 6.84 18.46
N THR A 111 15.06 7.14 17.23
CA THR A 111 16.48 7.15 16.83
C THR A 111 17.02 8.55 16.57
N ASN A 112 16.14 9.55 16.46
CA ASN A 112 16.47 10.98 16.52
C ASN A 112 16.30 11.53 17.94
#